data_AF-A0A370LT06-F1
#
_entry.id   AF-A0A370LT06-F1
#
_cell.length_a   1.000
_cell.length_b   1.000
_cell.length_c   1.000
_cell.angle_alpha   90.00
_cell.angle_beta   90.00
_cell.angle_gamma   90.00
#
_symmetry.space_group_name_H-M   'P 1'
#
loop_
_entity.id
_entity.type
_entity.pdbx_description
1 polymer ?
#
loop_
_entity_poly.entity_id
_entity_poly.type
_entity_poly.pdbx_seq_one_letter_code
_entity_poly.pdbx_strand_id
1 'polypeptide(L)'
;MATIDKAAIAWTIAIVAFGAGIAAVGDDLQSSTSEVKAPTAATVTPPKAEMKEEPTKAMMAGYERLTSQQDPGVGHESHQLAIILAPSDKVYSGTLKYDASEPIQLVTLHGPLSPGEDKGQAIWTPDGETKFALTFVDEKKSKGEWKFSGNALAVHTMKTTPFIVDYKVDVTEKAMSESVKTGTMGSMQDPGVGHESHQLAIILPPSENTYSGILSYSASEPIQLVSLKGPLAEGMTAEKTWTPDGETIFELTFVDPKNAMGSWEFSGNALAVHTLNTNEFTVSYSVSATSTAPEKVTVTTPKVEETPKAMGPKTVNVSMPQGSGIPGCEETNECYIPASVSINVGDTV
;
A
#
# COMPACT_ATOMS: atom_id res chain seq x y z
N MET A 1 27.84 -44.17 -16.70
CA MET A 1 26.66 -44.41 -15.84
C MET A 1 26.06 -43.04 -15.60
N ALA A 2 25.14 -42.55 -16.45
CA ALA A 2 23.68 -42.78 -16.40
C ALA A 2 23.13 -42.33 -15.02
N THR A 3 22.27 -41.32 -14.85
CA THR A 3 21.17 -40.81 -15.70
C THR A 3 20.82 -39.35 -15.38
N ILE A 4 20.57 -38.56 -16.44
CA ILE A 4 19.85 -37.28 -16.42
C ILE A 4 18.36 -37.60 -16.60
N ASP A 5 17.48 -37.01 -15.78
CA ASP A 5 16.04 -37.08 -16.01
C ASP A 5 15.54 -35.84 -16.77
N LYS A 6 14.63 -36.11 -17.69
CA LYS A 6 14.09 -35.24 -18.73
C LYS A 6 12.71 -34.74 -18.29
N ALA A 7 12.47 -33.45 -18.42
CA ALA A 7 11.14 -32.94 -18.72
C ALA A 7 11.27 -31.81 -19.75
N ALA A 8 10.90 -32.15 -20.98
CA ALA A 8 10.88 -31.24 -22.12
C ALA A 8 9.50 -30.58 -22.22
N ILE A 9 9.47 -29.27 -22.40
CA ILE A 9 8.33 -28.56 -23.01
C ILE A 9 8.92 -27.71 -24.14
N ALA A 10 8.73 -28.19 -25.36
CA ALA A 10 9.11 -27.52 -26.58
C ALA A 10 8.05 -26.47 -26.93
N TRP A 11 8.46 -25.21 -27.10
CA TRP A 11 7.67 -24.19 -27.77
C TRP A 11 8.34 -23.88 -29.11
N THR A 12 7.72 -24.33 -30.19
CA THR A 12 8.13 -24.04 -31.56
C THR A 12 7.61 -22.64 -31.93
N ILE A 13 8.50 -21.66 -32.05
CA ILE A 13 8.17 -20.35 -32.64
C ILE A 13 8.44 -20.45 -34.15
N ALA A 14 7.37 -20.49 -34.94
CA ALA A 14 7.46 -20.32 -36.39
C ALA A 14 7.47 -18.82 -36.72
N ILE A 15 8.64 -18.29 -37.07
CA ILE A 15 8.78 -16.96 -37.67
C ILE A 15 8.56 -17.11 -39.18
N VAL A 16 7.45 -16.61 -39.70
CA VAL A 16 7.27 -16.39 -41.15
C VAL A 16 7.75 -14.98 -41.46
N ALA A 17 8.93 -14.88 -42.07
CA ALA A 17 9.44 -13.65 -42.65
C ALA A 17 8.82 -13.44 -44.04
N PHE A 18 7.99 -12.40 -44.19
CA PHE A 18 7.62 -11.89 -45.50
C PHE A 18 8.63 -10.81 -45.90
N GLY A 19 9.69 -11.23 -46.60
CA GLY A 19 10.64 -10.33 -47.24
C GLY A 19 10.12 -9.88 -48.60
N ALA A 20 9.93 -8.57 -48.75
CA ALA A 20 9.66 -7.92 -50.02
C ALA A 20 10.87 -8.08 -50.96
N GLY A 21 10.64 -8.64 -52.15
CA GLY A 21 11.60 -8.69 -53.25
C GLY A 21 11.05 -7.93 -54.45
N ILE A 22 11.52 -6.70 -54.66
CA ILE A 22 11.44 -5.99 -55.93
C ILE A 22 12.67 -6.37 -56.74
N ALA A 23 12.48 -6.94 -57.93
CA ALA A 23 13.46 -6.92 -59.01
C ALA A 23 12.74 -6.95 -60.36
N ALA A 24 13.02 -5.96 -61.19
CA ALA A 24 12.56 -5.81 -62.56
C ALA A 24 13.63 -6.31 -63.54
N VAL A 25 13.22 -6.98 -64.63
CA VAL A 25 13.71 -7.03 -66.05
C VAL A 25 12.75 -8.04 -66.72
N GLY A 26 12.13 -7.93 -67.90
CA GLY A 26 12.31 -7.14 -69.12
C GLY A 26 12.06 -8.11 -70.30
N ASP A 27 11.02 -7.83 -71.10
CA ASP A 27 10.68 -8.28 -72.47
C ASP A 27 11.06 -9.68 -73.02
N ASP A 28 10.06 -10.45 -73.50
CA ASP A 28 9.95 -10.80 -74.94
C ASP A 28 8.56 -11.36 -75.32
N LEU A 29 8.19 -11.16 -76.59
CA LEU A 29 6.90 -11.40 -77.26
C LEU A 29 6.40 -12.87 -77.29
N GLN A 30 5.07 -13.07 -77.30
CA GLN A 30 4.32 -13.56 -78.48
C GLN A 30 2.82 -13.80 -78.20
N SER A 31 2.00 -13.42 -79.18
CA SER A 31 0.55 -13.53 -79.20
C SER A 31 0.05 -14.97 -79.25
N SER A 32 -1.01 -15.28 -78.50
CA SER A 32 -2.07 -16.17 -78.99
C SER A 32 -3.41 -15.80 -78.35
N THR A 33 -4.39 -15.58 -79.21
CA THR A 33 -5.77 -15.22 -78.89
C THR A 33 -6.51 -16.41 -78.28
N SER A 34 -7.21 -16.20 -77.17
CA SER A 34 -8.33 -17.04 -76.74
C SER A 34 -9.32 -16.19 -75.95
N GLU A 35 -10.57 -16.20 -76.42
CA GLU A 35 -11.71 -15.48 -75.87
C GLU A 35 -11.95 -15.88 -74.41
N VAL A 36 -12.00 -14.90 -73.50
CA VAL A 36 -12.47 -15.10 -72.13
C VAL A 36 -13.56 -14.07 -71.84
N LYS A 37 -14.74 -14.58 -71.50
CA LYS A 37 -15.93 -13.84 -71.09
C LYS A 37 -15.60 -12.80 -70.02
N ALA A 38 -16.13 -11.58 -70.20
CA ALA A 38 -16.06 -10.53 -69.19
C ALA A 38 -16.71 -11.00 -67.88
N PRO A 39 -16.02 -10.89 -66.72
CA PRO A 39 -16.67 -11.08 -65.44
C PRO A 39 -17.52 -9.85 -65.11
N THR A 40 -18.79 -10.10 -64.80
CA THR A 40 -19.71 -9.15 -64.19
C THR A 40 -19.05 -8.55 -62.95
N ALA A 41 -18.98 -7.22 -62.87
CA ALA A 41 -18.50 -6.53 -61.68
C ALA A 41 -19.42 -6.88 -60.50
N ALA A 42 -18.93 -7.75 -59.60
CA ALA A 42 -19.54 -7.93 -58.30
C ALA A 42 -19.28 -6.66 -57.50
N THR A 43 -20.36 -5.97 -57.12
CA THR A 43 -20.31 -4.89 -56.14
C THR A 43 -19.79 -5.48 -54.83
N VAL A 44 -18.50 -5.30 -54.55
CA VAL A 44 -17.93 -5.65 -53.24
C VAL A 44 -18.48 -4.62 -52.26
N THR A 45 -19.53 -5.01 -51.54
CA THR A 45 -19.94 -4.31 -50.32
C THR A 45 -18.72 -4.29 -49.38
N PRO A 46 -18.24 -3.12 -48.93
CA PRO A 46 -17.20 -3.08 -47.93
C PRO A 46 -17.69 -3.83 -46.69
N PRO A 47 -16.82 -4.56 -45.97
CA PRO A 47 -17.22 -5.22 -44.74
C PRO A 47 -17.76 -4.13 -43.81
N LYS A 48 -19.02 -4.28 -43.40
CA LYS A 48 -19.64 -3.48 -42.36
C LYS A 48 -18.72 -3.58 -41.16
N ALA A 49 -18.10 -2.47 -40.75
CA ALA A 49 -17.37 -2.42 -39.50
C ALA A 49 -18.32 -2.97 -38.43
N GLU A 50 -17.96 -4.09 -37.80
CA GLU A 50 -18.62 -4.52 -36.58
C GLU A 50 -18.53 -3.34 -35.62
N MET A 51 -19.65 -2.65 -35.39
CA MET A 51 -19.79 -1.77 -34.25
C MET A 51 -19.53 -2.67 -33.05
N LYS A 52 -18.34 -2.55 -32.44
CA LYS A 52 -18.05 -3.17 -31.15
C LYS A 52 -19.20 -2.77 -30.24
N GLU A 53 -19.97 -3.75 -29.78
CA GLU A 53 -21.07 -3.51 -28.86
C GLU A 53 -20.48 -2.82 -27.63
N GLU A 54 -20.89 -1.57 -27.36
CA GLU A 54 -20.41 -0.87 -26.18
C GLU A 54 -20.85 -1.67 -24.95
N PRO A 55 -19.97 -1.89 -23.95
CA PRO A 55 -20.36 -2.52 -22.71
C PRO A 55 -21.62 -1.84 -22.15
N THR A 56 -22.62 -2.62 -21.72
CA THR A 56 -23.87 -2.08 -21.16
C THR A 56 -24.01 -2.45 -19.69
N LYS A 57 -24.23 -1.44 -18.85
CA LYS A 57 -24.45 -1.57 -17.40
C LYS A 57 -25.32 -0.41 -16.91
N ALA A 58 -26.26 -0.66 -16.00
CA ALA A 58 -27.02 0.41 -15.34
C ALA A 58 -26.09 1.36 -14.55
N MET A 59 -26.36 2.67 -14.60
CA MET A 59 -25.59 3.68 -13.85
C MET A 59 -25.95 3.65 -12.38
N MET A 60 -24.94 3.61 -11.50
CA MET A 60 -25.15 3.75 -10.06
C MET A 60 -25.39 5.22 -9.70
N ALA A 61 -26.46 5.48 -8.93
CA ALA A 61 -26.77 6.82 -8.47
C ALA A 61 -25.68 7.36 -7.54
N GLY A 62 -25.23 8.60 -7.79
CA GLY A 62 -24.19 9.26 -6.99
C GLY A 62 -22.75 8.82 -7.29
N TYR A 63 -22.55 8.02 -8.34
CA TYR A 63 -21.24 7.63 -8.86
C TYR A 63 -20.98 8.34 -10.19
N GLU A 64 -19.72 8.60 -10.48
CA GLU A 64 -19.24 8.98 -11.81
C GLU A 64 -19.04 7.73 -12.67
N ARG A 65 -18.98 7.89 -13.99
CA ARG A 65 -18.83 6.78 -14.94
C ARG A 65 -17.70 7.04 -15.92
N LEU A 66 -16.87 6.02 -16.12
CA LEU A 66 -15.88 5.97 -17.20
C LEU A 66 -16.09 4.70 -18.04
N THR A 67 -15.84 4.83 -19.34
CA THR A 67 -15.56 3.70 -20.22
C THR A 67 -14.05 3.62 -20.40
N SER A 68 -13.47 2.45 -20.23
CA SER A 68 -12.04 2.26 -20.42
C SER A 68 -11.63 2.51 -21.86
N GLN A 69 -10.36 2.86 -22.04
CA GLN A 69 -9.71 2.97 -23.34
C GLN A 69 -8.56 1.99 -23.42
N GLN A 70 -8.00 1.80 -24.62
CA GLN A 70 -6.74 1.07 -24.77
C GLN A 70 -5.68 1.69 -23.88
N ASP A 71 -4.96 0.86 -23.12
CA ASP A 71 -3.88 1.32 -22.25
C ASP A 71 -2.79 1.97 -23.12
N PRO A 72 -2.45 3.26 -22.89
CA PRO A 72 -1.41 3.93 -23.66
C PRO A 72 0.01 3.49 -23.24
N GLY A 73 0.15 2.70 -22.18
CA GLY A 73 1.42 2.16 -21.72
C GLY A 73 2.13 1.34 -22.79
N VAL A 74 3.40 1.64 -23.07
CA VAL A 74 4.23 0.85 -23.99
C VAL A 74 4.32 -0.60 -23.49
N GLY A 75 3.93 -1.56 -24.33
CA GLY A 75 3.84 -2.97 -23.99
C GLY A 75 2.53 -3.41 -23.33
N HIS A 76 1.58 -2.49 -23.10
CA HIS A 76 0.25 -2.74 -22.54
C HIS A 76 -0.87 -2.56 -23.58
N GLU A 77 -0.54 -2.51 -24.87
CA GLU A 77 -1.49 -2.15 -25.93
C GLU A 77 -2.64 -3.15 -26.08
N SER A 78 -2.52 -4.38 -25.56
CA SER A 78 -3.60 -5.37 -25.54
C SER A 78 -4.56 -5.22 -24.36
N HIS A 79 -4.35 -4.24 -23.48
CA HIS A 79 -5.12 -4.05 -22.25
C HIS A 79 -6.08 -2.87 -22.35
N GLN A 80 -6.90 -2.69 -21.32
CA GLN A 80 -7.69 -1.47 -21.16
C GLN A 80 -7.42 -0.80 -19.82
N LEU A 81 -7.50 0.53 -19.81
CA LEU A 81 -7.26 1.40 -18.68
C LEU A 81 -8.37 2.47 -18.60
N ALA A 82 -8.82 2.78 -17.40
CA ALA A 82 -9.62 3.97 -17.11
C ALA A 82 -8.91 4.77 -16.02
N ILE A 83 -8.39 5.95 -16.38
CA ILE A 83 -7.71 6.86 -15.46
C ILE A 83 -8.78 7.66 -14.71
N ILE A 84 -8.79 7.52 -13.39
CA ILE A 84 -9.74 8.20 -12.49
C ILE A 84 -9.12 9.51 -11.96
N LEU A 85 -7.86 9.46 -11.54
CA LEU A 85 -7.08 10.63 -11.17
C LEU A 85 -5.83 10.65 -12.05
N ALA A 86 -5.67 11.72 -12.82
CA ALA A 86 -4.50 11.91 -13.69
C ALA A 86 -3.21 12.03 -12.87
N PRO A 87 -2.04 11.73 -13.45
CA PRO A 87 -0.75 11.95 -12.82
C PRO A 87 -0.57 13.40 -12.31
N SER A 88 -0.07 13.54 -11.08
CA SER A 88 0.16 14.81 -10.38
C SER A 88 1.51 14.83 -9.67
N ASP A 89 2.10 16.00 -9.49
CA ASP A 89 3.31 16.20 -8.66
C ASP A 89 3.02 16.13 -7.15
N LYS A 90 1.74 16.07 -6.79
CA LYS A 90 1.24 15.88 -5.43
C LYS A 90 0.86 14.43 -5.15
N VAL A 91 0.64 14.13 -3.88
CA VAL A 91 0.17 12.81 -3.44
C VAL A 91 -1.34 12.86 -3.21
N TYR A 92 -2.08 12.09 -4.00
CA TYR A 92 -3.45 11.70 -3.70
C TYR A 92 -3.46 10.67 -2.58
N SER A 93 -4.43 10.77 -1.68
CA SER A 93 -4.69 9.75 -0.67
C SER A 93 -6.16 9.73 -0.34
N GLY A 94 -6.74 8.53 -0.29
CA GLY A 94 -8.16 8.39 -0.05
C GLY A 94 -8.69 7.01 -0.34
N THR A 95 -9.99 6.97 -0.60
CA THR A 95 -10.76 5.74 -0.79
C THR A 95 -11.45 5.77 -2.15
N LEU A 96 -11.15 4.77 -2.98
CA LEU A 96 -11.89 4.45 -4.20
C LEU A 96 -13.00 3.47 -3.88
N LYS A 97 -14.24 3.79 -4.25
CA LYS A 97 -15.36 2.84 -4.35
C LYS A 97 -15.67 2.61 -5.82
N TYR A 98 -15.79 1.36 -6.23
CA TYR A 98 -15.97 1.01 -7.64
C TYR A 98 -17.00 -0.10 -7.83
N ASP A 99 -17.67 -0.05 -8.98
CA ASP A 99 -18.51 -1.12 -9.52
C ASP A 99 -18.34 -1.13 -11.05
N ALA A 100 -17.65 -2.14 -11.56
CA ALA A 100 -17.31 -2.33 -12.96
C ALA A 100 -18.15 -3.42 -13.62
N SER A 101 -18.26 -3.37 -14.95
CA SER A 101 -18.96 -4.37 -15.77
C SER A 101 -18.27 -5.74 -15.77
N GLU A 102 -17.03 -5.82 -15.31
CA GLU A 102 -16.24 -7.04 -15.19
C GLU A 102 -15.21 -6.93 -14.06
N PRO A 103 -14.55 -8.03 -13.65
CA PRO A 103 -13.43 -7.95 -12.72
C PRO A 103 -12.32 -7.05 -13.26
N ILE A 104 -11.83 -6.15 -12.41
CA ILE A 104 -10.77 -5.18 -12.74
C ILE A 104 -9.60 -5.31 -11.78
N GLN A 105 -8.50 -4.68 -12.18
CA GLN A 105 -7.29 -4.50 -11.39
C GLN A 105 -7.17 -3.04 -10.99
N LEU A 106 -6.74 -2.80 -9.76
CA LEU A 106 -6.62 -1.47 -9.19
C LEU A 106 -5.18 -1.00 -9.35
N VAL A 107 -4.99 0.23 -9.83
CA VAL A 107 -3.67 0.77 -10.14
C VAL A 107 -3.49 2.13 -9.49
N THR A 108 -2.35 2.30 -8.82
CA THR A 108 -1.85 3.61 -8.40
C THR A 108 -0.41 3.76 -8.88
N LEU A 109 -0.02 4.96 -9.29
CA LEU A 109 1.31 5.26 -9.82
C LEU A 109 2.15 6.04 -8.81
N HIS A 110 3.45 5.79 -8.83
CA HIS A 110 4.47 6.54 -8.08
C HIS A 110 5.44 7.19 -9.06
N GLY A 111 5.67 8.50 -8.89
CA GLY A 111 6.62 9.22 -9.71
C GLY A 111 6.04 10.48 -10.37
N PRO A 112 6.69 10.99 -11.44
CA PRO A 112 7.65 10.30 -12.31
C PRO A 112 8.94 9.82 -11.61
N LEU A 113 9.52 8.73 -12.11
CA LEU A 113 10.78 8.17 -11.63
C LEU A 113 11.97 8.98 -12.15
N SER A 114 12.96 9.17 -11.29
CA SER A 114 14.25 9.73 -11.66
C SER A 114 15.10 8.70 -12.43
N PRO A 115 16.09 9.15 -13.22
CA PRO A 115 17.00 8.23 -13.92
C PRO A 115 17.67 7.22 -12.96
N GLY A 116 17.52 5.93 -13.24
CA GLY A 116 18.11 4.86 -12.45
C GLY A 116 17.28 4.40 -11.25
N GLU A 117 16.08 4.95 -11.05
CA GLU A 117 15.12 4.46 -10.05
C GLU A 117 14.28 3.28 -10.56
N ASP A 118 14.30 2.97 -11.85
CA ASP A 118 13.57 1.88 -12.49
C ASP A 118 14.27 0.51 -12.33
N LYS A 119 14.40 0.04 -11.08
CA LYS A 119 15.13 -1.17 -10.71
C LYS A 119 14.24 -2.25 -10.09
N GLY A 120 13.70 -3.10 -10.96
CA GLY A 120 13.05 -4.37 -10.57
C GLY A 120 11.57 -4.28 -10.21
N GLN A 121 11.06 -3.10 -9.84
CA GLN A 121 9.62 -2.87 -9.71
C GLN A 121 8.93 -2.78 -11.07
N ALA A 122 7.62 -3.00 -11.09
CA ALA A 122 6.84 -2.88 -12.32
C ALA A 122 6.74 -1.40 -12.77
N ILE A 123 6.96 -1.15 -14.06
CA ILE A 123 7.03 0.20 -14.66
C ILE A 123 5.94 0.37 -15.70
N TRP A 124 5.32 1.55 -15.71
CA TRP A 124 4.41 2.00 -16.75
C TRP A 124 4.95 3.26 -17.41
N THR A 125 4.92 3.32 -18.74
CA THR A 125 5.36 4.48 -19.52
C THR A 125 4.37 4.77 -20.65
N PRO A 126 3.66 5.89 -20.62
CA PRO A 126 2.64 6.21 -21.65
C PRO A 126 3.24 6.78 -22.94
N ASP A 127 4.46 7.28 -22.88
CA ASP A 127 5.14 8.00 -23.97
C ASP A 127 6.47 7.35 -24.38
N GLY A 128 6.90 6.30 -23.67
CA GLY A 128 8.20 5.63 -23.86
C GLY A 128 9.38 6.33 -23.17
N GLU A 129 9.17 7.49 -22.54
CA GLU A 129 10.22 8.29 -21.90
C GLU A 129 9.96 8.48 -20.40
N THR A 130 8.75 8.94 -20.04
CA THR A 130 8.33 9.15 -18.66
C THR A 130 7.99 7.81 -18.02
N LYS A 131 8.70 7.46 -16.95
CA LYS A 131 8.51 6.20 -16.22
C LYS A 131 7.79 6.46 -14.90
N PHE A 132 6.81 5.62 -14.60
CA PHE A 132 6.16 5.54 -13.30
C PHE A 132 6.32 4.13 -12.75
N ALA A 133 6.58 4.01 -11.46
CA ALA A 133 6.38 2.72 -10.81
C ALA A 133 4.88 2.50 -10.60
N LEU A 134 4.41 1.27 -10.78
CA LEU A 134 3.00 0.93 -10.60
C LEU A 134 2.83 0.00 -9.41
N THR A 135 1.94 0.38 -8.51
CA THR A 135 1.29 -0.57 -7.60
C THR A 135 0.06 -1.10 -8.28
N PHE A 136 -0.07 -2.41 -8.30
CA PHE A 136 -1.16 -3.12 -8.92
C PHE A 136 -1.77 -4.10 -7.94
N VAL A 137 -3.09 -4.07 -7.79
CA VAL A 137 -3.85 -4.94 -6.88
C VAL A 137 -4.91 -5.69 -7.68
N ASP A 138 -4.79 -7.01 -7.72
CA ASP A 138 -5.74 -7.92 -8.39
C ASP A 138 -6.52 -8.73 -7.37
N GLU A 139 -7.67 -8.19 -6.95
CA GLU A 139 -8.59 -8.91 -6.06
C GLU A 139 -9.53 -9.85 -6.81
N LYS A 140 -9.49 -9.87 -8.15
CA LYS A 140 -10.42 -10.60 -9.02
C LYS A 140 -11.89 -10.26 -8.75
N LYS A 141 -12.17 -9.00 -8.41
CA LYS A 141 -13.50 -8.46 -8.13
C LYS A 141 -13.89 -7.39 -9.13
N SER A 142 -15.18 -7.28 -9.42
CA SER A 142 -15.73 -6.19 -10.22
C SER A 142 -16.21 -5.02 -9.38
N LYS A 143 -16.32 -5.19 -8.05
CA LYS A 143 -16.79 -4.14 -7.14
C LYS A 143 -16.07 -4.22 -5.81
N GLY A 144 -15.89 -3.09 -5.18
CA GLY A 144 -15.22 -3.02 -3.89
C GLY A 144 -14.86 -1.62 -3.45
N GLU A 145 -14.03 -1.59 -2.43
CA GLU A 145 -13.45 -0.38 -1.87
C GLU A 145 -11.94 -0.59 -1.76
N TRP A 146 -11.15 0.43 -2.07
CA TRP A 146 -9.71 0.40 -1.95
C TRP A 146 -9.16 1.71 -1.42
N LYS A 147 -8.35 1.60 -0.36
CA LYS A 147 -7.60 2.71 0.21
C LYS A 147 -6.22 2.78 -0.43
N PHE A 148 -5.85 3.96 -0.90
CA PHE A 148 -4.64 4.15 -1.68
C PHE A 148 -3.94 5.46 -1.32
N SER A 149 -2.68 5.52 -1.71
CA SER A 149 -1.94 6.76 -1.87
C SER A 149 -1.11 6.69 -3.15
N GLY A 150 -0.93 7.81 -3.85
CA GLY A 150 -0.22 7.81 -5.14
C GLY A 150 -0.28 9.12 -5.88
N ASN A 151 0.44 9.20 -6.99
CA ASN A 151 0.43 10.34 -7.90
C ASN A 151 -0.67 10.25 -8.95
N ALA A 152 -1.25 9.06 -9.17
CA ALA A 152 -2.37 8.82 -10.08
C ALA A 152 -3.23 7.66 -9.56
N LEU A 153 -4.47 7.57 -10.03
CA LEU A 153 -5.38 6.46 -9.74
C LEU A 153 -6.03 5.99 -11.03
N ALA A 154 -6.01 4.68 -11.27
CA ALA A 154 -6.67 4.08 -12.42
C ALA A 154 -7.23 2.69 -12.09
N VAL A 155 -8.08 2.19 -12.99
CA VAL A 155 -8.50 0.79 -13.02
C VAL A 155 -8.16 0.19 -14.38
N HIS A 156 -7.78 -1.07 -14.38
CA HIS A 156 -7.19 -1.77 -15.52
C HIS A 156 -7.84 -3.15 -15.73
N THR A 157 -7.81 -3.65 -16.96
CA THR A 157 -8.08 -5.07 -17.28
C THR A 157 -7.10 -5.54 -18.33
N MET A 158 -6.67 -6.79 -18.25
CA MET A 158 -5.80 -7.41 -19.27
C MET A 158 -6.55 -7.79 -20.56
N LYS A 159 -7.84 -7.48 -20.64
CA LYS A 159 -8.65 -7.75 -21.83
C LYS A 159 -8.49 -6.62 -22.86
N THR A 160 -8.75 -6.95 -24.11
CA THR A 160 -8.70 -6.02 -25.25
C THR A 160 -10.02 -5.28 -25.49
N THR A 161 -11.08 -5.65 -24.77
CA THR A 161 -12.43 -5.11 -24.92
C THR A 161 -12.72 -4.08 -23.84
N PRO A 162 -13.31 -2.92 -24.17
CA PRO A 162 -13.65 -1.92 -23.17
C PRO A 162 -14.56 -2.44 -22.05
N PHE A 163 -14.37 -1.92 -20.85
CA PHE A 163 -15.26 -2.09 -19.70
C PHE A 163 -15.81 -0.75 -19.24
N ILE A 164 -16.91 -0.78 -18.49
CA ILE A 164 -17.45 0.41 -17.79
C ILE A 164 -17.15 0.27 -16.32
N VAL A 165 -16.77 1.38 -15.69
CA VAL A 165 -16.66 1.51 -14.24
C VAL A 165 -17.51 2.67 -13.77
N ASP A 166 -18.39 2.40 -12.80
CA ASP A 166 -18.97 3.43 -11.96
C ASP A 166 -18.09 3.57 -10.73
N TYR A 167 -17.64 4.79 -10.41
CA TYR A 167 -16.76 5.01 -9.27
C TYR A 167 -17.16 6.24 -8.45
N LYS A 168 -16.67 6.25 -7.20
CA LYS A 168 -16.65 7.41 -6.34
C LYS A 168 -15.30 7.45 -5.65
N VAL A 169 -14.66 8.61 -5.61
CA VAL A 169 -13.41 8.79 -4.89
C VAL A 169 -13.57 9.86 -3.81
N ASP A 170 -13.36 9.45 -2.56
CA ASP A 170 -13.20 10.36 -1.44
C ASP A 170 -11.68 10.59 -1.28
N VAL A 171 -11.15 11.66 -1.90
CA VAL A 171 -9.70 11.91 -2.02
C VAL A 171 -9.28 13.24 -1.43
N THR A 172 -8.10 13.26 -0.83
CA THR A 172 -7.35 14.48 -0.52
C THR A 172 -6.09 14.53 -1.39
N GLU A 173 -5.88 15.62 -2.11
CA GLU A 173 -4.63 15.90 -2.81
C GLU A 173 -3.74 16.76 -1.91
N LYS A 174 -2.52 16.30 -1.62
CA LYS A 174 -1.61 16.94 -0.68
C LYS A 174 -0.26 17.23 -1.30
N ALA A 175 0.25 18.44 -1.08
CA ALA A 175 1.63 18.78 -1.41
C ALA A 175 2.60 17.89 -0.61
N MET A 176 3.77 17.64 -1.19
CA MET A 176 4.81 16.84 -0.53
C MET A 176 5.33 17.50 0.74
N SER A 177 5.60 16.69 1.76
CA SER A 177 6.11 17.04 3.08
C SER A 177 6.76 15.81 3.72
N GLU A 178 7.27 15.94 4.95
CA GLU A 178 7.93 14.83 5.67
C GLU A 178 7.06 13.56 5.80
N SER A 179 5.75 13.73 6.07
CA SER A 179 4.80 12.63 6.25
C SER A 179 3.90 12.38 5.03
N VAL A 180 4.08 13.14 3.96
CA VAL A 180 3.34 12.98 2.70
C VAL A 180 4.32 13.05 1.54
N LYS A 181 4.73 11.91 1.00
CA LYS A 181 5.76 11.88 -0.04
C LYS A 181 5.64 10.64 -0.91
N THR A 182 6.24 10.71 -2.08
CA THR A 182 6.45 9.59 -2.99
C THR A 182 7.92 9.52 -3.35
N GLY A 183 8.40 8.34 -3.74
CA GLY A 183 9.75 8.21 -4.22
C GLY A 183 10.14 6.75 -4.41
N THR A 184 11.40 6.54 -4.76
CA THR A 184 12.02 5.21 -4.87
C THR A 184 13.28 5.18 -4.03
N MET A 185 13.52 4.07 -3.34
CA MET A 185 14.75 3.87 -2.57
C MET A 185 15.20 2.41 -2.61
N GLY A 186 16.51 2.22 -2.47
CA GLY A 186 17.07 0.91 -2.15
C GLY A 186 16.96 0.63 -0.66
N SER A 187 16.95 -0.65 -0.29
CA SER A 187 17.10 -1.07 1.08
C SER A 187 18.55 -0.97 1.55
N MET A 188 18.73 -1.07 2.86
CA MET A 188 20.02 -1.26 3.52
C MET A 188 19.94 -2.45 4.47
N GLN A 189 21.08 -2.95 4.96
CA GLN A 189 21.11 -3.95 6.02
C GLN A 189 20.29 -3.46 7.22
N ASP A 190 19.41 -4.32 7.74
CA ASP A 190 18.58 -3.99 8.92
C ASP A 190 19.51 -3.73 10.12
N PRO A 191 19.45 -2.52 10.74
CA PRO A 191 20.30 -2.20 11.88
C PRO A 191 19.81 -2.86 13.18
N GLY A 192 18.67 -3.56 13.16
CA GLY A 192 18.15 -4.30 14.30
C GLY A 192 19.10 -5.39 14.79
N VAL A 193 19.36 -5.43 16.10
CA VAL A 193 20.15 -6.50 16.72
C VAL A 193 19.47 -7.85 16.46
N GLY A 194 20.19 -8.79 15.86
CA GLY A 194 19.67 -10.11 15.45
C GLY A 194 18.98 -10.13 14.09
N HIS A 195 18.95 -9.01 13.36
CA HIS A 195 18.38 -8.89 12.02
C HIS A 195 19.44 -8.66 10.94
N GLU A 196 20.71 -8.95 11.23
CA GLU A 196 21.84 -8.57 10.38
C GLU A 196 21.83 -9.27 9.00
N SER A 197 21.08 -10.37 8.84
CA SER A 197 20.90 -11.04 7.55
C SER A 197 19.77 -10.46 6.70
N HIS A 198 19.05 -9.45 7.18
CA HIS A 198 17.86 -8.91 6.53
C HIS A 198 18.14 -7.54 5.91
N GLN A 199 17.19 -7.05 5.12
CA GLN A 199 17.23 -5.70 4.56
C GLN A 199 15.99 -4.90 4.95
N LEU A 200 16.17 -3.60 5.08
CA LEU A 200 15.17 -2.63 5.53
C LEU A 200 15.25 -1.36 4.67
N ALA A 201 14.09 -0.79 4.32
CA ALA A 201 13.97 0.53 3.74
C ALA A 201 13.01 1.38 4.59
N ILE A 202 13.53 2.43 5.23
CA ILE A 202 12.78 3.28 6.15
C ILE A 202 12.11 4.41 5.37
N ILE A 203 10.78 4.38 5.30
CA ILE A 203 9.96 5.36 4.59
C ILE A 203 9.68 6.57 5.47
N LEU A 204 9.20 6.34 6.70
CA LEU A 204 9.06 7.36 7.73
C LEU A 204 10.00 6.99 8.89
N PRO A 205 11.00 7.83 9.20
CA PRO A 205 11.93 7.55 10.28
C PRO A 205 11.22 7.58 11.64
N PRO A 206 11.82 6.97 12.68
CA PRO A 206 11.33 7.08 14.05
C PRO A 206 11.09 8.54 14.48
N SER A 207 9.98 8.77 15.15
CA SER A 207 9.54 10.08 15.63
C SER A 207 8.82 9.95 16.97
N GLU A 208 8.91 10.98 17.81
CA GLU A 208 8.10 11.09 19.03
C GLU A 208 6.59 11.14 18.70
N ASN A 209 6.24 11.62 17.51
CA ASN A 209 4.86 11.68 17.05
C ASN A 209 4.41 10.34 16.47
N THR A 210 3.13 10.04 16.64
CA THR A 210 2.50 8.90 15.97
C THR A 210 2.07 9.30 14.57
N TYR A 211 2.58 8.60 13.57
CA TYR A 211 2.06 8.64 12.21
C TYR A 211 0.84 7.74 12.08
N SER A 212 -0.17 8.19 11.33
CA SER A 212 -1.26 7.33 10.87
C SER A 212 -1.67 7.70 9.44
N GLY A 213 -1.77 6.71 8.57
CA GLY A 213 -2.00 6.98 7.16
C GLY A 213 -2.07 5.75 6.28
N ILE A 214 -1.93 6.00 4.98
CA ILE A 214 -1.94 4.97 3.94
C ILE A 214 -0.56 4.97 3.28
N LEU A 215 -0.01 3.77 3.11
CA LEU A 215 1.13 3.45 2.26
C LEU A 215 0.61 2.71 1.02
N SER A 216 1.08 3.08 -0.16
CA SER A 216 1.04 2.22 -1.35
C SER A 216 2.46 1.99 -1.83
N TYR A 217 2.78 0.76 -2.25
CA TYR A 217 4.14 0.35 -2.54
C TYR A 217 4.23 -0.63 -3.73
N SER A 218 5.38 -0.62 -4.38
CA SER A 218 5.79 -1.55 -5.43
C SER A 218 7.29 -1.82 -5.30
N ALA A 219 7.64 -3.06 -4.98
CA ALA A 219 9.01 -3.49 -4.70
C ALA A 219 9.52 -4.48 -5.76
N SER A 220 10.85 -4.64 -5.81
CA SER A 220 11.52 -5.58 -6.72
C SER A 220 11.35 -7.06 -6.32
N GLU A 221 10.85 -7.33 -5.12
CA GLU A 221 10.58 -8.67 -4.60
C GLU A 221 9.46 -8.64 -3.55
N PRO A 222 8.90 -9.79 -3.13
CA PRO A 222 7.96 -9.82 -2.01
C PRO A 222 8.60 -9.30 -0.71
N ILE A 223 7.91 -8.39 -0.04
CA ILE A 223 8.40 -7.71 1.17
C ILE A 223 7.47 -7.96 2.36
N GLN A 224 7.90 -7.53 3.54
CA GLN A 224 7.10 -7.37 4.74
C GLN A 224 6.97 -5.89 5.10
N LEU A 225 5.86 -5.55 5.73
CA LEU A 225 5.52 -4.20 6.15
C LEU A 225 5.79 -4.05 7.64
N VAL A 226 6.49 -2.98 7.99
CA VAL A 226 6.96 -2.72 9.35
C VAL A 226 6.45 -1.37 9.83
N SER A 227 5.82 -1.36 11.00
CA SER A 227 5.55 -0.14 11.76
C SER A 227 6.09 -0.31 13.16
N LEU A 228 6.73 0.72 13.69
CA LEU A 228 7.29 0.71 15.05
C LEU A 228 6.46 1.59 15.97
N LYS A 229 6.30 1.18 17.22
CA LYS A 229 5.71 2.02 18.27
C LYS A 229 6.67 2.07 19.45
N GLY A 230 6.95 3.29 19.94
CA GLY A 230 7.87 3.49 21.04
C GLY A 230 8.79 4.70 20.86
N PRO A 231 9.87 4.80 21.65
CA PRO A 231 10.43 3.74 22.50
C PRO A 231 9.50 3.24 23.63
N LEU A 232 9.63 1.97 24.01
CA LEU A 232 8.92 1.40 25.16
C LEU A 232 9.50 1.94 26.47
N ALA A 233 8.62 2.25 27.42
CA ALA A 233 9.03 2.65 28.76
C ALA A 233 9.67 1.47 29.52
N GLU A 234 10.54 1.76 30.48
CA GLU A 234 11.19 0.74 31.30
C GLU A 234 10.17 -0.18 31.98
N GLY A 235 10.41 -1.49 31.92
CA GLY A 235 9.51 -2.52 32.46
C GLY A 235 8.32 -2.88 31.57
N MET A 236 8.10 -2.17 30.45
CA MET A 236 7.11 -2.58 29.45
C MET A 236 7.67 -3.69 28.55
N THR A 237 6.80 -4.61 28.14
CA THR A 237 7.12 -5.69 27.20
C THR A 237 6.16 -5.67 26.02
N ALA A 238 6.63 -6.16 24.87
CA ALA A 238 5.81 -6.37 23.68
C ALA A 238 6.08 -7.78 23.13
N GLU A 239 5.10 -8.34 22.41
CA GLU A 239 5.23 -9.68 21.80
C GLU A 239 6.38 -9.73 20.79
N LYS A 240 6.49 -8.70 19.96
CA LYS A 240 7.58 -8.51 19.01
C LYS A 240 8.24 -7.19 19.28
N THR A 241 9.56 -7.23 19.37
CA THR A 241 10.37 -6.04 19.60
C THR A 241 11.43 -5.90 18.51
N TRP A 242 11.86 -4.66 18.31
CA TRP A 242 13.00 -4.32 17.46
C TRP A 242 13.86 -3.31 18.20
N THR A 243 15.18 -3.48 18.14
CA THR A 243 16.13 -2.58 18.79
C THR A 243 17.32 -2.32 17.85
N PRO A 244 17.61 -1.05 17.51
CA PRO A 244 18.73 -0.72 16.62
C PRO A 244 20.09 -0.70 17.34
N ASP A 245 20.09 -0.58 18.67
CA ASP A 245 21.28 -0.32 19.48
C ASP A 245 21.43 -1.28 20.68
N GLY A 246 20.43 -2.14 20.93
CA GLY A 246 20.36 -3.05 22.07
C GLY A 246 19.80 -2.40 23.35
N GLU A 247 19.53 -1.10 23.35
CA GLU A 247 19.04 -0.33 24.51
C GLU A 247 17.64 0.25 24.26
N THR A 248 17.44 0.87 23.10
CA THR A 248 16.16 1.47 22.69
C THR A 248 15.26 0.37 22.11
N ILE A 249 14.18 0.06 22.81
CA ILE A 249 13.25 -1.01 22.44
C ILE A 249 11.99 -0.40 21.81
N PHE A 250 11.63 -0.85 20.61
CA PHE A 250 10.35 -0.53 19.98
C PHE A 250 9.45 -1.77 19.94
N GLU A 251 8.15 -1.57 20.11
CA GLU A 251 7.15 -2.56 19.71
C GLU A 251 7.13 -2.64 18.18
N LEU A 252 7.22 -3.86 17.65
CA LEU A 252 7.30 -4.14 16.23
C LEU A 252 5.97 -4.69 15.71
N THR A 253 5.30 -3.92 14.85
CA THR A 253 4.25 -4.46 13.97
C THR A 253 4.91 -5.00 12.71
N PHE A 254 4.70 -6.30 12.45
CA PHE A 254 5.27 -7.01 11.31
C PHE A 254 4.17 -7.72 10.52
N VAL A 255 3.94 -7.29 9.28
CA VAL A 255 2.91 -7.85 8.39
C VAL A 255 3.57 -8.46 7.16
N ASP A 256 3.27 -9.73 6.87
CA ASP A 256 3.72 -10.42 5.65
C ASP A 256 2.57 -10.54 4.64
N PRO A 257 2.46 -9.61 3.67
CA PRO A 257 1.43 -9.67 2.64
C PRO A 257 1.70 -10.74 1.57
N LYS A 258 2.90 -11.35 1.55
CA LYS A 258 3.33 -12.33 0.54
C LYS A 258 3.25 -11.81 -0.90
N ASN A 259 3.44 -10.51 -1.08
CA ASN A 259 3.43 -9.85 -2.38
C ASN A 259 4.48 -8.72 -2.42
N ALA A 260 4.77 -8.24 -3.61
CA ALA A 260 5.71 -7.15 -3.84
C ALA A 260 5.03 -5.77 -3.93
N MET A 261 3.70 -5.72 -3.96
CA MET A 261 2.96 -4.50 -4.20
C MET A 261 1.58 -4.55 -3.56
N GLY A 262 1.12 -3.40 -3.07
CA GLY A 262 -0.20 -3.27 -2.47
C GLY A 262 -0.38 -1.93 -1.78
N SER A 263 -1.38 -1.88 -0.89
CA SER A 263 -1.57 -0.77 0.03
C SER A 263 -1.77 -1.25 1.45
N TRP A 264 -1.45 -0.39 2.41
CA TRP A 264 -1.54 -0.68 3.83
C TRP A 264 -1.91 0.56 4.62
N GLU A 265 -2.95 0.43 5.44
CA GLU A 265 -3.24 1.40 6.49
C GLU A 265 -2.37 1.09 7.70
N PHE A 266 -1.61 2.08 8.16
CA PHE A 266 -0.66 1.91 9.24
C PHE A 266 -0.86 2.95 10.34
N SER A 267 -0.32 2.62 11.51
CA SER A 267 -0.16 3.53 12.63
C SER A 267 1.12 3.17 13.37
N GLY A 268 1.91 4.18 13.75
CA GLY A 268 3.15 4.01 14.52
C GLY A 268 4.08 5.21 14.43
N ASN A 269 5.16 5.17 15.20
CA ASN A 269 6.21 6.17 15.27
C ASN A 269 7.22 6.08 14.11
N ALA A 270 7.26 4.96 13.38
CA ALA A 270 8.06 4.77 12.17
C ALA A 270 7.33 3.88 11.18
N LEU A 271 7.69 3.99 9.89
CA LEU A 271 7.19 3.13 8.81
C LEU A 271 8.37 2.65 7.95
N ALA A 272 8.44 1.35 7.72
CA ALA A 272 9.45 0.75 6.87
C ALA A 272 8.89 -0.43 6.06
N VAL A 273 9.64 -0.81 5.04
CA VAL A 273 9.49 -2.09 4.34
C VAL A 273 10.73 -2.93 4.59
N HIS A 274 10.56 -4.24 4.69
CA HIS A 274 11.57 -5.19 5.13
C HIS A 274 11.59 -6.42 4.22
N THR A 275 12.72 -7.09 4.10
CA THR A 275 12.81 -8.45 3.54
C THR A 275 13.71 -9.30 4.41
N LEU A 276 13.37 -10.59 4.53
CA LEU A 276 14.21 -11.58 5.20
C LEU A 276 15.42 -12.01 4.35
N ASN A 277 15.52 -11.51 3.12
CA ASN A 277 16.63 -11.79 2.22
C ASN A 277 17.86 -10.94 2.56
N THR A 278 19.04 -11.45 2.21
CA THR A 278 20.32 -10.76 2.42
C THR A 278 20.64 -9.74 1.34
N ASN A 279 20.00 -9.85 0.17
CA ASN A 279 20.28 -9.00 -0.98
C ASN A 279 19.41 -7.75 -0.93
N GLU A 280 19.98 -6.61 -1.33
CA GLU A 280 19.24 -5.35 -1.42
C GLU A 280 18.04 -5.49 -2.37
N PHE A 281 16.94 -4.85 -1.99
CA PHE A 281 15.76 -4.66 -2.83
C PHE A 281 15.52 -3.18 -3.08
N THR A 282 14.70 -2.87 -4.10
CA THR A 282 14.22 -1.51 -4.37
C THR A 282 12.73 -1.44 -4.11
N VAL A 283 12.27 -0.30 -3.59
CA VAL A 283 10.84 -0.02 -3.38
C VAL A 283 10.51 1.36 -3.91
N SER A 284 9.48 1.45 -4.74
CA SER A 284 8.77 2.69 -5.04
C SER A 284 7.53 2.77 -4.16
N TYR A 285 7.22 3.96 -3.66
CA TYR A 285 6.14 4.13 -2.71
C TYR A 285 5.48 5.50 -2.85
N SER A 286 4.26 5.59 -2.32
CA SER A 286 3.63 6.84 -1.91
C SER A 286 3.09 6.63 -0.51
N VAL A 287 3.29 7.61 0.36
CA VAL A 287 2.76 7.63 1.72
C VAL A 287 2.05 8.97 1.96
N SER A 288 0.90 8.92 2.61
CA SER A 288 0.22 10.10 3.13
C SER A 288 -0.26 9.80 4.54
N ALA A 289 0.39 10.43 5.52
CA ALA A 289 0.09 10.26 6.93
C ALA A 289 -0.08 11.59 7.64
N THR A 290 -0.96 11.59 8.64
CA THR A 290 -0.97 12.62 9.68
C THR A 290 0.09 12.29 10.72
N SER A 291 0.66 13.33 11.33
CA SER A 291 1.61 13.18 12.44
C SER A 291 1.00 13.84 13.66
N THR A 292 0.72 13.04 14.69
CA THR A 292 0.08 13.49 15.92
C THR A 292 1.08 13.44 17.06
N ALA A 293 1.32 14.59 17.68
CA ALA A 293 2.17 14.64 18.87
C ALA A 293 1.56 13.79 20.00
N PRO A 294 2.41 13.16 20.85
CA PRO A 294 1.90 12.48 22.03
C PRO A 294 1.13 13.51 22.86
N GLU A 295 -0.03 13.12 23.40
CA GLU A 295 -0.71 13.95 24.37
C GLU A 295 0.28 14.20 25.51
N LYS A 296 0.66 15.46 25.71
CA LYS A 296 1.39 15.86 26.92
C LYS A 296 0.45 15.51 28.06
N VAL A 297 0.71 14.41 28.74
CA VAL A 297 0.19 14.18 30.08
C VAL A 297 0.78 15.33 30.89
N THR A 298 0.00 16.40 31.06
CA THR A 298 0.27 17.39 32.09
C THR A 298 0.10 16.65 33.39
N VAL A 299 1.18 16.01 33.82
CA VAL A 299 1.39 15.71 35.23
C VAL A 299 1.42 17.08 35.88
N THR A 300 0.27 17.54 36.37
CA THR A 300 0.26 18.53 37.44
C THR A 300 1.06 17.90 38.55
N THR A 301 2.34 18.24 38.60
CA THR A 301 3.21 17.95 39.72
C THR A 301 2.45 18.47 40.94
N PRO A 302 2.09 17.64 41.94
CA PRO A 302 1.80 18.19 43.23
C PRO A 302 3.05 18.98 43.60
N LYS A 303 2.88 20.29 43.77
CA LYS A 303 3.89 21.17 44.35
C LYS A 303 4.48 20.42 45.54
N VAL A 304 5.77 20.08 45.47
CA VAL A 304 6.52 19.63 46.63
C VAL A 304 6.45 20.79 47.60
N GLU A 305 5.49 20.74 48.51
CA GLU A 305 5.47 21.57 49.69
C GLU A 305 6.66 21.10 50.53
N GLU A 306 7.56 22.03 50.84
CA GLU A 306 8.71 21.78 51.70
C GLU A 306 8.28 20.95 52.91
N THR A 307 9.12 19.97 53.25
CA THR A 307 8.99 19.10 54.43
C THR A 307 8.50 19.88 55.65
N PRO A 308 7.28 19.61 56.15
CA PRO A 308 6.87 20.15 57.43
C PRO A 308 7.68 19.48 58.52
N LYS A 309 8.28 20.30 59.38
CA LYS A 309 8.87 19.91 60.67
C LYS A 309 8.00 18.86 61.37
N ALA A 310 8.64 17.83 61.90
CA ALA A 310 8.03 16.76 62.70
C ALA A 310 7.01 17.33 63.71
N MET A 311 5.73 17.06 63.46
CA MET A 311 4.67 17.19 64.45
C MET A 311 4.58 15.86 65.19
N GLY A 312 4.47 15.91 66.52
CA GLY A 312 4.35 14.75 67.40
C GLY A 312 3.12 13.88 67.12
N PRO A 313 2.94 12.80 67.89
CA PRO A 313 1.94 11.77 67.60
C PRO A 313 0.53 12.34 67.53
N LYS A 314 -0.23 11.92 66.52
CA LYS A 314 -1.62 12.32 66.27
C LYS A 314 -2.58 11.18 66.65
N THR A 315 -3.75 11.55 67.15
CA THR A 315 -4.85 10.61 67.40
C THR A 315 -5.74 10.53 66.16
N VAL A 316 -6.00 9.32 65.66
CA VAL A 316 -6.88 9.10 64.50
C VAL A 316 -8.18 8.43 64.93
N ASN A 317 -9.30 9.14 64.83
CA ASN A 317 -10.62 8.60 65.16
C ASN A 317 -11.19 7.82 63.97
N VAL A 318 -11.45 6.54 64.18
CA VAL A 318 -12.20 5.69 63.24
C VAL A 318 -13.63 5.52 63.77
N SER A 319 -14.62 5.84 62.94
CA SER A 319 -16.03 5.66 63.27
C SER A 319 -16.57 4.39 62.63
N MET A 320 -17.25 3.56 63.42
CA MET A 320 -17.99 2.37 62.97
C MET A 320 -19.49 2.69 62.95
N PRO A 321 -20.07 3.03 61.80
CA PRO A 321 -21.50 3.35 61.70
C PRO A 321 -22.36 2.11 61.97
N GLN A 322 -23.57 2.33 62.48
CA GLN A 322 -24.52 1.25 62.76
C GLN A 322 -24.85 0.50 61.46
N GLY A 323 -24.55 -0.80 61.42
CA GLY A 323 -24.68 -1.63 60.21
C GLY A 323 -23.37 -2.15 59.64
N SER A 324 -22.20 -1.69 60.13
CA SER A 324 -20.87 -2.14 59.67
C SER A 324 -20.51 -3.60 60.03
N GLY A 325 -21.39 -4.31 60.74
CA GLY A 325 -21.22 -5.72 61.12
C GLY A 325 -22.00 -6.71 60.25
N ILE A 326 -22.58 -6.27 59.12
CA ILE A 326 -23.16 -7.17 58.13
C ILE A 326 -22.06 -7.80 57.27
N PRO A 327 -22.16 -9.10 56.90
CA PRO A 327 -21.16 -9.75 56.05
C PRO A 327 -20.91 -9.00 54.75
N GLY A 328 -19.63 -8.78 54.41
CA GLY A 328 -19.17 -8.05 53.22
C GLY A 328 -18.44 -6.73 53.53
N CYS A 329 -18.66 -6.13 54.71
CA CYS A 329 -17.95 -4.90 55.11
C CYS A 329 -16.47 -5.14 55.45
N GLU A 330 -16.14 -6.35 55.91
CA GLU A 330 -14.78 -6.83 56.18
C GLU A 330 -13.98 -7.14 54.91
N GLU A 331 -14.65 -7.35 53.78
CA GLU A 331 -13.98 -7.66 52.50
C GLU A 331 -13.55 -6.39 51.76
N THR A 332 -14.35 -5.30 51.85
CA THR A 332 -14.11 -4.07 51.07
C THR A 332 -13.67 -2.88 51.91
N ASN A 333 -13.81 -2.93 53.23
CA ASN A 333 -13.59 -1.82 54.17
C ASN A 333 -14.45 -0.56 53.93
N GLU A 334 -15.39 -0.60 52.98
CA GLU A 334 -16.21 0.56 52.56
C GLU A 334 -17.19 1.03 53.65
N CYS A 335 -17.42 0.20 54.67
CA CYS A 335 -18.34 0.50 55.77
C CYS A 335 -17.67 1.23 56.95
N TYR A 336 -16.35 1.42 56.93
CA TYR A 336 -15.61 2.14 57.97
C TYR A 336 -15.30 3.56 57.52
N ILE A 337 -15.34 4.52 58.45
CA ILE A 337 -15.01 5.91 58.14
C ILE A 337 -13.83 6.37 59.01
N PRO A 338 -12.66 6.64 58.41
CA PRO A 338 -12.32 6.41 56.99
C PRO A 338 -12.13 4.92 56.65
N ALA A 339 -12.27 4.56 55.38
CA ALA A 339 -12.16 3.17 54.89
C ALA A 339 -10.73 2.61 54.95
N SER A 340 -9.73 3.49 55.04
CA SER A 340 -8.35 3.14 55.35
C SER A 340 -7.67 4.28 56.09
N VAL A 341 -6.75 3.95 56.99
CA VAL A 341 -5.91 4.92 57.70
C VAL A 341 -4.47 4.48 57.57
N SER A 342 -3.58 5.44 57.30
CA SER A 342 -2.15 5.26 57.47
C SER A 342 -1.72 5.95 58.78
N ILE A 343 -1.06 5.19 59.65
CA ILE A 343 -0.74 5.59 61.02
C ILE A 343 0.78 5.51 61.16
N ASN A 344 1.40 6.55 61.72
CA ASN A 344 2.84 6.54 61.95
C ASN A 344 3.18 5.84 63.27
N VAL A 345 4.41 5.33 63.40
CA VAL A 345 4.88 4.71 64.63
C VAL A 345 4.83 5.75 65.78
N GLY A 346 3.95 5.51 66.75
CA GLY A 346 3.73 6.39 67.91
C GLY A 346 2.36 7.06 67.96
N ASP A 347 1.60 7.03 66.87
CA ASP A 347 0.21 7.52 66.82
C ASP A 347 -0.74 6.56 67.58
N THR A 348 -1.89 7.07 68.03
CA THR A 348 -2.92 6.28 68.74
C THR A 348 -4.21 6.27 67.92
N VAL A 349 -4.86 5.11 67.81
CA VAL A 349 -6.16 4.91 67.15
C VAL A 349 -7.24 4.67 68.19
#